data_AF-A0A9P5AYD4-F1
#
_entry.id   AF-A0A9P5AYD4-F1
#
_cell.length_a   1.000
_cell.length_b   1.000
_cell.length_c   1.000
_cell.angle_alpha   90.00
_cell.angle_beta   90.00
_cell.angle_gamma   90.00
#
_symmetry.space_group_name_H-M   'P 1'
#
loop_
_entity.id
_entity.type
_entity.pdbx_description
1 polymer ?
#
loop_
_entity_poly.entity_id
_entity_poly.type
_entity_poly.pdbx_seq_one_letter_code
_entity_poly.pdbx_strand_id
1 'polypeptide(L)'
;MVGSIPTLMLYIFPGERNSLRANFDIGIIKGTMLLSNDKETLDDLVGADNDSGTEESDDSENEEETKKGCKRSMKKGRKGANKGRPAKQKKITTLLPVRVLYRLRGKETGEGNILPDTEAREIDFLSDDCTKFSGVAYELPYVGSSVEFSGYKISNKPKGFATSWYDCSEAAYERARIGRWR
;
A
#
# COMPACT_ATOMS: atom_id res chain seq x y z
N MET A 1 28.38 -14.80 -2.94
CA MET A 1 27.78 -14.06 -1.81
C MET A 1 26.31 -14.40 -1.79
N VAL A 2 25.79 -14.94 -0.69
CA VAL A 2 24.34 -15.11 -0.53
C VAL A 2 23.81 -13.71 -0.18
N GLY A 3 23.32 -12.98 -1.18
CA GLY A 3 22.68 -11.69 -0.95
C GLY A 3 21.45 -11.92 -0.08
N SER A 4 21.35 -11.20 1.03
CA SER A 4 20.15 -11.25 1.86
C SER A 4 18.99 -10.69 1.05
N ILE A 5 17.92 -11.47 0.87
CA ILE A 5 16.69 -11.00 0.22
C ILE A 5 16.12 -9.88 1.11
N PRO A 6 15.91 -8.66 0.59
CA PRO A 6 15.31 -7.58 1.36
C PRO A 6 13.91 -7.96 1.82
N THR A 7 13.60 -7.67 3.08
CA THR A 7 12.27 -7.85 3.67
C THR A 7 11.50 -6.53 3.59
N LEU A 8 10.35 -6.56 2.92
CA LEU A 8 9.49 -5.38 2.71
C LEU A 8 8.30 -5.40 3.68
N MET A 9 8.08 -4.27 4.36
CA MET A 9 6.94 -4.10 5.28
C MET A 9 5.88 -3.23 4.63
N LEU A 10 4.64 -3.74 4.49
CA LEU A 10 3.52 -2.98 3.90
C LEU A 10 2.44 -2.62 4.92
N TYR A 11 1.96 -1.39 4.83
CA TYR A 11 0.75 -0.90 5.49
C TYR A 11 -0.25 -0.54 4.39
N ILE A 12 -1.17 -1.44 4.07
CA ILE A 12 -2.05 -1.32 2.90
C ILE A 12 -3.40 -0.76 3.33
N PHE A 13 -3.87 0.29 2.68
CA PHE A 13 -5.15 0.94 2.96
C PHE A 13 -5.85 1.30 1.64
N PRO A 14 -7.18 1.53 1.66
CA PRO A 14 -7.90 1.94 0.46
C PRO A 14 -7.31 3.21 -0.16
N GLY A 15 -7.14 3.21 -1.49
CA GLY A 15 -6.76 4.37 -2.28
C GLY A 15 -7.94 4.93 -3.08
N GLU A 16 -7.63 5.74 -4.08
CA GLU A 16 -8.61 6.29 -5.02
C GLU A 16 -8.92 5.31 -6.16
N ARG A 17 -10.04 5.50 -6.87
CA ARG A 17 -10.37 4.79 -8.13
C ARG A 17 -10.13 3.26 -8.10
N ASN A 18 -10.69 2.55 -7.10
CA ASN A 18 -10.50 1.09 -6.93
C ASN A 18 -9.03 0.61 -6.81
N SER A 19 -8.11 1.51 -6.47
CA SER A 19 -6.74 1.16 -6.12
C SER A 19 -6.56 0.96 -4.62
N LEU A 20 -5.45 0.34 -4.26
CA LEU A 20 -4.94 0.31 -2.91
C LEU A 20 -3.70 1.19 -2.82
N ARG A 21 -3.53 1.84 -1.68
CA ARG A 21 -2.31 2.57 -1.36
C ARG A 21 -1.61 1.87 -0.21
N ALA A 22 -0.29 1.84 -0.25
CA ALA A 22 0.49 1.24 0.82
C ALA A 22 1.70 2.09 1.18
N ASN A 23 1.98 2.21 2.48
CA ASN A 23 3.28 2.69 2.93
C ASN A 23 4.22 1.50 2.97
N PHE A 24 5.40 1.65 2.36
CA PHE A 24 6.43 0.62 2.37
C PHE A 24 7.70 1.08 3.08
N ASP A 25 8.39 0.11 3.68
CA ASP A 25 9.71 0.28 4.30
C ASP A 25 10.53 -0.99 4.04
N ILE A 26 11.65 -0.85 3.31
CA ILE A 26 12.63 -1.92 3.06
C ILE A 26 13.93 -1.71 3.86
N GLY A 27 13.92 -0.82 4.86
CA GLY A 27 15.08 -0.43 5.65
C GLY A 27 15.88 0.71 5.03
N ILE A 28 16.27 0.56 3.76
CA ILE A 28 17.06 1.56 3.04
C ILE A 28 16.23 2.55 2.21
N ILE A 29 15.01 2.17 1.81
CA ILE A 29 14.07 3.04 1.09
C ILE A 29 12.72 2.94 1.77
N LYS A 30 12.06 4.09 1.95
CA LYS A 30 10.70 4.19 2.46
C LYS A 30 9.87 5.04 1.54
N GLY A 31 8.57 4.75 1.45
CA GLY A 31 7.71 5.53 0.57
C GLY A 31 6.29 5.03 0.47
N THR A 32 5.66 5.44 -0.63
CA THR A 32 4.29 5.08 -0.98
C THR A 32 4.33 4.14 -2.18
N MET A 33 3.43 3.15 -2.16
CA MET A 33 3.17 2.21 -3.24
C MET A 33 1.69 2.30 -3.61
N LEU A 34 1.39 2.31 -4.90
CA LEU A 34 0.04 2.16 -5.44
C LEU A 34 -0.10 0.74 -5.95
N LEU A 35 -1.23 0.08 -5.68
CA LEU A 35 -1.54 -1.26 -6.15
C LEU A 35 -2.91 -1.29 -6.85
N SER A 36 -2.99 -1.98 -7.98
CA SER A 36 -4.24 -2.23 -8.70
C SER A 36 -4.16 -3.53 -9.48
N ASN A 37 -5.32 -4.10 -9.83
CA ASN A 37 -5.40 -5.18 -10.80
C ASN A 37 -5.42 -4.66 -12.25
N ASP A 38 -5.60 -3.36 -12.42
CA ASP A 38 -5.72 -2.70 -13.72
C ASP A 38 -4.58 -1.70 -13.90
N LYS A 39 -3.87 -1.83 -15.02
CA LYS A 39 -2.77 -0.95 -15.39
C LYS A 39 -3.29 0.45 -15.72
N GLU A 40 -4.43 0.56 -16.39
CA GLU A 40 -5.03 1.85 -16.76
C GLU A 40 -5.34 2.67 -15.51
N THR A 41 -5.84 2.02 -14.45
CA THR A 41 -6.06 2.68 -13.16
C THR A 41 -4.75 3.23 -12.55
N LEU A 42 -3.63 2.50 -12.64
CA LEU A 42 -2.35 3.00 -12.14
C LEU A 42 -1.79 4.13 -13.00
N ASP A 43 -1.94 4.00 -14.32
CA ASP A 43 -1.49 5.01 -15.28
C ASP A 43 -2.30 6.30 -15.15
N ASP A 44 -3.61 6.21 -14.90
CA ASP A 44 -4.49 7.35 -14.62
C ASP A 44 -4.14 8.06 -13.32
N LEU A 45 -3.87 7.29 -12.25
CA LEU A 45 -3.48 7.84 -10.96
C LEU A 45 -2.16 8.60 -11.06
N VAL A 46 -1.25 8.16 -11.92
CA VAL A 46 0.03 8.86 -12.18
C VAL A 46 -0.11 9.96 -13.25
N GLY A 47 -0.96 9.76 -14.26
CA GLY A 47 -1.14 10.63 -15.41
C GLY A 47 -1.91 11.90 -15.06
N ALA A 48 -2.95 11.78 -14.23
CA ALA A 48 -3.62 12.93 -13.63
C ALA A 48 -2.65 13.83 -12.84
N ASP A 49 -1.55 13.27 -12.33
CA ASP A 49 -0.54 14.02 -11.57
C ASP A 49 0.40 14.88 -12.46
N ASN A 50 0.53 14.59 -13.77
CA ASN A 50 1.40 15.36 -14.66
C ASN A 50 0.72 16.59 -15.29
N ASP A 51 -0.61 16.65 -15.25
CA ASP A 51 -1.41 17.73 -15.84
C ASP A 51 -1.90 18.77 -14.80
N SER A 52 -1.71 18.50 -13.50
CA SER A 52 -2.15 19.40 -12.42
C SER A 52 -1.16 20.54 -12.14
N GLY A 53 -0.67 21.18 -13.20
CA GLY A 53 -0.06 22.50 -13.10
C GLY A 53 -1.11 23.56 -13.40
N THR A 54 -1.92 23.96 -12.40
CA THR A 54 -2.57 25.28 -12.22
C THR A 54 -3.69 25.17 -11.17
N GLU A 55 -3.40 25.72 -9.99
CA GLU A 55 -4.21 26.57 -9.10
C GLU A 55 -5.70 26.28 -8.74
N GLU A 56 -5.97 26.67 -7.50
CA GLU A 56 -7.24 27.08 -6.87
C GLU A 56 -8.09 26.05 -6.10
N SER A 57 -7.89 26.15 -4.79
CA SER A 57 -8.81 25.88 -3.69
C SER A 57 -10.24 26.35 -3.97
N ASP A 58 -11.24 25.50 -3.71
CA ASP A 58 -12.44 26.00 -3.06
C ASP A 58 -13.14 24.92 -2.21
N ASP A 59 -13.65 25.42 -1.11
CA ASP A 59 -14.15 24.84 0.11
C ASP A 59 -15.58 24.31 -0.04
N SER A 60 -15.96 23.32 0.76
CA SER A 60 -17.36 22.96 0.95
C SER A 60 -17.55 22.25 2.29
N GLU A 61 -17.70 23.08 3.31
CA GLU A 61 -18.33 22.76 4.59
C GLU A 61 -19.83 22.44 4.40
N ASN A 62 -20.31 21.34 5.02
CA ASN A 62 -21.67 21.16 5.56
C ASN A 62 -21.80 19.74 6.16
N GLU A 63 -22.54 19.43 7.24
CA GLU A 63 -23.38 20.17 8.19
C GLU A 63 -23.66 19.23 9.40
N GLU A 64 -24.27 19.81 10.44
CA GLU A 64 -24.39 19.39 11.84
C GLU A 64 -25.09 18.06 12.26
N GLU A 65 -24.73 17.71 13.51
CA GLU A 65 -25.47 17.10 14.64
C GLU A 65 -27.02 16.91 14.55
N THR A 66 -27.65 15.87 15.14
CA THR A 66 -27.93 15.78 16.60
C THR A 66 -28.77 14.55 17.01
N LYS A 67 -28.32 13.86 18.08
CA LYS A 67 -29.00 13.49 19.36
C LYS A 67 -30.23 12.53 19.46
N LYS A 68 -30.03 11.52 20.36
CA LYS A 68 -30.83 11.11 21.57
C LYS A 68 -31.81 9.91 21.55
N GLY A 69 -31.56 8.97 22.48
CA GLY A 69 -32.56 8.42 23.45
C GLY A 69 -33.00 6.95 23.27
N CYS A 70 -32.45 5.92 23.93
CA CYS A 70 -32.63 5.39 25.31
C CYS A 70 -33.76 4.33 25.53
N LYS A 71 -33.34 3.19 26.11
CA LYS A 71 -33.99 2.25 27.08
C LYS A 71 -34.67 0.92 26.64
N ARG A 72 -33.95 -0.17 26.96
CA ARG A 72 -34.29 -1.40 27.73
C ARG A 72 -35.63 -2.14 27.49
N SER A 73 -35.54 -3.46 27.26
CA SER A 73 -36.30 -4.46 28.05
C SER A 73 -35.60 -5.83 28.06
N MET A 74 -35.67 -6.53 29.20
CA MET A 74 -35.24 -7.92 29.39
C MET A 74 -36.42 -8.88 29.14
N LYS A 75 -36.17 -10.09 28.61
CA LYS A 75 -36.69 -11.33 29.25
C LYS A 75 -35.95 -12.60 28.82
N LYS A 76 -35.75 -13.46 29.83
CA LYS A 76 -35.13 -14.79 29.91
C LYS A 76 -35.70 -15.85 28.94
N GLY A 77 -34.87 -16.84 28.59
CA GLY A 77 -35.33 -18.12 28.02
C GLY A 77 -34.29 -19.23 27.83
N ARG A 78 -33.88 -19.89 28.94
CA ARG A 78 -33.56 -21.33 29.15
C ARG A 78 -32.67 -22.14 28.15
N LYS A 79 -31.57 -22.64 28.72
CA LYS A 79 -30.93 -23.99 28.62
C LYS A 79 -31.40 -24.97 27.52
N GLY A 80 -30.43 -25.56 26.80
CA GLY A 80 -30.53 -26.95 26.33
C GLY A 80 -29.64 -27.33 25.14
N ALA A 81 -28.80 -28.36 25.36
CA ALA A 81 -28.21 -29.29 24.40
C ALA A 81 -26.94 -28.90 23.60
N ASN A 82 -25.81 -29.38 24.13
CA ASN A 82 -24.63 -29.80 23.36
C ASN A 82 -25.04 -30.75 22.21
N LYS A 83 -24.76 -30.34 20.97
CA LYS A 83 -24.53 -31.26 19.85
C LYS A 83 -23.25 -30.83 19.16
N GLY A 84 -22.21 -31.67 19.25
CA GLY A 84 -20.92 -31.47 18.61
C GLY A 84 -21.11 -31.22 17.12
N ARG A 85 -20.61 -30.07 16.64
CA ARG A 85 -20.48 -29.82 15.21
C ARG A 85 -19.37 -30.73 14.68
N PRO A 86 -19.60 -31.49 13.59
CA PRO A 86 -18.49 -32.14 12.91
C PRO A 86 -17.53 -31.05 12.44
N ALA A 87 -16.24 -31.22 12.77
CA ALA A 87 -15.19 -30.35 12.27
C ALA A 87 -15.23 -30.36 10.75
N LYS A 88 -15.66 -29.25 10.14
CA LYS A 88 -15.48 -29.02 8.70
C LYS A 88 -13.99 -29.09 8.45
N GLN A 89 -13.53 -30.20 7.88
CA GLN A 89 -12.23 -30.27 7.26
C GLN A 89 -12.17 -29.13 6.24
N LYS A 90 -11.34 -28.11 6.50
CA LYS A 90 -11.05 -27.09 5.51
C LYS A 90 -10.45 -27.81 4.32
N LYS A 91 -11.17 -27.85 3.20
CA LYS A 91 -10.56 -28.11 1.90
C LYS A 91 -9.45 -27.09 1.76
N ILE A 92 -8.20 -27.56 1.80
CA ILE A 92 -7.05 -26.75 1.41
C ILE A 92 -7.16 -26.68 -0.11
N THR A 93 -7.96 -25.72 -0.59
CA THR A 93 -7.80 -25.22 -1.94
C THR A 93 -6.51 -24.42 -1.86
N THR A 94 -5.40 -24.97 -2.34
CA THR A 94 -4.21 -24.16 -2.63
C THR A 94 -4.63 -23.13 -3.67
N LEU A 95 -4.97 -21.94 -3.21
CA LEU A 95 -5.29 -20.82 -4.08
C LEU A 95 -3.98 -20.39 -4.75
N LEU A 96 -4.04 -20.22 -6.07
CA LEU A 96 -2.92 -19.68 -6.83
C LEU A 96 -2.57 -18.29 -6.27
N PRO A 97 -1.29 -17.88 -6.34
CA PRO A 97 -0.87 -16.56 -5.93
C PRO A 97 -1.73 -15.48 -6.59
N VAL A 98 -2.20 -14.52 -5.80
CA VAL A 98 -2.94 -13.37 -6.34
C VAL A 98 -1.93 -12.34 -6.81
N ARG A 99 -1.80 -12.20 -8.13
CA ARG A 99 -0.91 -11.24 -8.77
C ARG A 99 -1.60 -9.89 -8.92
N VAL A 100 -0.92 -8.82 -8.51
CA VAL A 100 -1.39 -7.44 -8.71
C VAL A 100 -0.27 -6.58 -9.28
N LEU A 101 -0.64 -5.49 -9.94
CA LEU A 101 0.30 -4.47 -10.40
C LEU A 101 0.59 -3.48 -9.28
N TYR A 102 1.82 -2.98 -9.22
CA TYR A 102 2.23 -1.94 -8.31
C TYR A 102 3.11 -0.90 -8.98
N ARG A 103 3.05 0.34 -8.49
CA ARG A 103 4.05 1.39 -8.71
C ARG A 103 4.55 1.87 -7.37
N LEU A 104 5.83 2.26 -7.28
CA LEU A 104 6.39 2.80 -6.05
C LEU A 104 7.13 4.11 -6.28
N ARG A 105 7.08 4.97 -5.26
CA ARG A 105 7.88 6.18 -5.10
C ARG A 105 8.41 6.23 -3.68
N GLY A 106 9.63 6.71 -3.50
CA GLY A 106 10.23 6.71 -2.17
C GLY A 106 11.42 7.62 -2.01
N LYS A 107 11.98 7.59 -0.81
CA LYS A 107 13.23 8.24 -0.44
C LYS A 107 14.14 7.23 0.22
N GLU A 108 15.40 7.25 -0.18
CA GLU A 108 16.47 6.56 0.50
C GLU A 108 16.67 7.17 1.90
N THR A 109 17.00 6.33 2.89
CA THR A 109 16.93 6.69 4.31
C THR A 109 18.19 7.34 4.87
N GLY A 110 19.32 7.30 4.15
CA GLY A 110 20.59 7.90 4.53
C GLY A 110 20.75 9.33 4.01
N GLU A 111 21.01 9.48 2.72
CA GLU A 111 21.23 10.76 2.03
C GLU A 111 19.93 11.43 1.55
N GLY A 112 18.79 10.73 1.64
CA GLY A 112 17.50 11.29 1.24
C GLY A 112 17.30 11.33 -0.27
N ASN A 113 18.02 10.48 -1.01
CA ASN A 113 17.89 10.39 -2.46
C ASN A 113 16.45 10.01 -2.84
N ILE A 114 15.81 10.80 -3.71
CA ILE A 114 14.46 10.52 -4.17
C ILE A 114 14.53 9.40 -5.20
N LEU A 115 13.70 8.39 -5.01
CA LEU A 115 13.35 7.39 -6.02
C LEU A 115 12.06 7.86 -6.69
N PRO A 116 12.16 8.53 -7.85
CA PRO A 116 10.99 8.93 -8.60
C PRO A 116 10.28 7.71 -9.19
N ASP A 117 9.11 7.98 -9.77
CA ASP A 117 8.15 6.98 -10.23
C ASP A 117 8.81 5.81 -10.97
N THR A 118 8.61 4.62 -10.43
CA THR A 118 9.07 3.38 -11.07
C THR A 118 7.98 2.84 -11.98
N GLU A 119 8.37 2.19 -13.08
CA GLU A 119 7.44 1.50 -13.97
C GLU A 119 6.52 0.57 -13.18
N ALA A 120 5.27 0.40 -13.67
CA ALA A 120 4.35 -0.57 -13.10
C ALA A 120 4.93 -1.99 -13.19
N ARG A 121 4.93 -2.71 -12.08
CA ARG A 121 5.48 -4.07 -11.95
C ARG A 121 4.53 -4.99 -11.22
N GLU A 122 4.81 -6.28 -11.25
CA GLU A 122 3.95 -7.31 -10.66
C GLU A 122 4.46 -7.72 -9.28
N ILE A 123 3.51 -7.89 -8.35
CA ILE A 123 3.75 -8.44 -7.01
C ILE A 123 2.76 -9.57 -6.76
N ASP A 124 3.28 -10.70 -6.28
CA ASP A 124 2.52 -11.92 -6.03
C ASP A 124 2.21 -12.05 -4.54
N PHE A 125 0.92 -12.06 -4.18
CA PHE A 125 0.47 -12.41 -2.84
C PHE A 125 0.39 -13.93 -2.70
N LEU A 126 1.21 -14.48 -1.80
CA LEU A 126 1.44 -15.91 -1.64
C LEU A 126 0.47 -16.59 -0.67
N SER A 127 -0.34 -15.81 0.05
CA SER A 127 -1.19 -16.27 1.13
C SER A 127 -2.64 -15.88 0.90
N ASP A 128 -3.59 -16.73 1.29
CA ASP A 128 -5.03 -16.51 1.15
C ASP A 128 -5.53 -15.24 1.85
N ASP A 129 -4.83 -14.83 2.92
CA ASP A 129 -5.11 -13.61 3.69
C ASP A 129 -4.33 -12.39 3.18
N CYS A 130 -3.60 -12.54 2.08
CA CYS A 130 -2.72 -11.52 1.49
C CYS A 130 -1.71 -10.94 2.50
N THR A 131 -1.29 -11.74 3.48
CA THR A 131 -0.31 -11.29 4.49
C THR A 131 1.13 -11.44 4.06
N LYS A 132 1.42 -12.32 3.09
CA LYS A 132 2.75 -12.57 2.56
C LYS A 132 2.78 -12.30 1.07
N PHE A 133 3.85 -11.70 0.60
CA PHE A 133 4.04 -11.42 -0.82
C PHE A 133 5.51 -11.52 -1.23
N SER A 134 5.72 -11.65 -2.54
CA SER A 134 7.03 -11.57 -3.18
C SER A 134 6.93 -10.85 -4.52
N GLY A 135 8.02 -10.22 -4.94
CA GLY A 135 8.08 -9.55 -6.23
C GLY A 135 9.52 -9.33 -6.68
N VAL A 136 9.66 -8.78 -7.88
CA VAL A 136 10.96 -8.43 -8.46
C VAL A 136 10.96 -6.96 -8.81
N ALA A 137 11.86 -6.20 -8.19
CA ALA A 137 12.11 -4.81 -8.54
C ALA A 137 13.34 -4.73 -9.44
N TYR A 138 13.14 -4.34 -10.71
CA TYR A 138 14.24 -4.32 -11.68
C TYR A 138 15.26 -3.23 -11.40
N GLU A 139 14.84 -2.10 -10.82
CA GLU A 139 15.73 -1.01 -10.47
C GLU A 139 15.32 -0.45 -9.11
N LEU A 140 16.07 -0.84 -8.09
CA LEU A 140 16.06 -0.17 -6.80
C LEU A 140 17.43 0.47 -6.62
N PRO A 141 17.51 1.82 -6.65
CA PRO A 141 18.74 2.50 -6.34
C PRO A 141 19.32 1.96 -5.04
N TYR A 142 20.64 1.82 -4.97
CA TYR A 142 21.37 1.32 -3.79
C TYR A 142 21.18 -0.16 -3.44
N VAL A 143 20.26 -0.89 -4.08
CA VAL A 143 20.14 -2.35 -3.93
C VAL A 143 20.72 -3.11 -5.12
N GLY A 144 20.49 -2.59 -6.34
CA GLY A 144 20.95 -3.19 -7.59
C GLY A 144 19.81 -3.45 -8.57
N SER A 145 20.12 -4.21 -9.61
CA SER A 145 19.16 -4.56 -10.66
C SER A 145 18.52 -5.92 -10.41
N SER A 146 17.24 -6.08 -10.78
CA SER A 146 16.47 -7.33 -10.67
C SER A 146 16.51 -7.93 -9.26
N VAL A 147 16.14 -7.12 -8.28
CA VAL A 147 16.14 -7.47 -6.87
C VAL A 147 14.84 -8.19 -6.54
N GLU A 148 14.96 -9.47 -6.19
CA GLU A 148 13.88 -10.21 -5.54
C GLU A 148 13.66 -9.64 -4.14
N PHE A 149 12.40 -9.39 -3.79
CA PHE A 149 12.01 -9.03 -2.44
C PHE A 149 10.85 -9.89 -1.98
N SER A 150 10.76 -10.09 -0.66
CA SER A 150 9.62 -10.73 -0.03
C SER A 150 9.20 -9.91 1.18
N GLY A 151 7.97 -10.08 1.64
CA GLY A 151 7.50 -9.22 2.70
C GLY A 151 6.19 -9.62 3.33
N TYR A 152 5.81 -8.80 4.31
CA TYR A 152 4.60 -8.99 5.10
C TYR A 152 3.73 -7.75 5.08
N LYS A 153 2.42 -7.96 4.93
CA LYS A 153 1.42 -6.95 5.24
C LYS A 153 1.26 -6.87 6.75
N ILE A 154 1.44 -5.67 7.29
CA ILE A 154 1.51 -5.43 8.73
C ILE A 154 0.19 -4.88 9.28
N SER A 155 -0.50 -4.03 8.53
CA SER A 155 -1.75 -3.41 8.96
C SER A 155 -2.58 -2.93 7.78
N ASN A 156 -3.88 -2.78 8.02
CA ASN A 156 -4.81 -2.09 7.12
C ASN A 156 -4.84 -0.56 7.33
N LYS A 157 -4.08 -0.07 8.31
CA LYS A 157 -3.99 1.35 8.64
C LYS A 157 -2.60 1.87 8.27
N PRO A 158 -2.49 3.07 7.69
CA PRO A 158 -1.19 3.68 7.45
C PRO A 158 -0.42 3.81 8.77
N LYS A 159 0.89 3.54 8.74
CA LYS A 159 1.80 3.81 9.86
C LYS A 159 2.67 5.01 9.51
N GLY A 160 2.75 5.95 10.45
CA GLY A 160 3.44 7.24 10.25
C GLY A 160 2.69 8.15 9.27
N PHE A 161 3.17 9.38 9.10
CA PHE A 161 2.75 10.22 7.98
C PHE A 161 3.23 9.51 6.71
N ALA A 162 2.28 8.98 5.92
CA ALA A 162 2.59 8.46 4.60
C ALA A 162 3.35 9.55 3.83
N THR A 163 4.55 9.26 3.34
CA THR A 163 5.25 10.21 2.47
C THR A 163 4.33 10.52 1.31
N SER A 164 4.05 11.80 1.08
CA SER A 164 3.15 12.18 0.00
C SER A 164 3.68 11.61 -1.31
N TRP A 165 2.79 11.10 -2.15
CA TRP A 165 3.16 10.55 -3.45
C TRP A 165 3.88 11.61 -4.31
N TYR A 166 3.55 12.88 -4.08
CA TYR A 166 4.10 14.06 -4.75
C TYR A 166 5.50 14.46 -4.28
N ASP A 167 5.85 14.18 -3.02
CA ASP A 167 7.15 14.53 -2.42
C ASP A 167 8.33 13.75 -3.03
N CYS A 168 8.00 12.69 -3.77
CA CYS A 168 8.92 11.80 -4.45
C CYS A 168 8.64 11.75 -5.97
N SER A 169 8.01 12.79 -6.53
CA SER A 169 7.79 12.91 -7.97
C SER A 169 9.09 13.15 -8.75
N GLU A 170 9.05 12.96 -10.07
CA GLU A 170 10.17 13.30 -10.98
C GLU A 170 10.58 14.77 -10.82
N ALA A 171 9.61 15.68 -10.74
CA ALA A 171 9.87 17.09 -10.50
C ALA A 171 10.56 17.35 -9.15
N ALA A 172 10.19 16.61 -8.10
CA ALA A 172 10.86 16.70 -6.79
C ALA A 172 12.29 16.17 -6.86
N TYR A 173 12.51 15.05 -7.56
CA TYR A 173 13.83 14.50 -7.84
C TYR A 173 14.71 15.51 -8.59
N GLU A 174 14.20 16.11 -9.67
CA GLU A 174 14.94 17.09 -10.46
C GLU A 174 15.31 18.35 -9.67
N ARG A 175 14.38 18.89 -8.88
CA ARG A 175 14.68 20.01 -7.97
C ARG A 175 15.76 19.65 -6.96
N ALA A 176 15.67 18.48 -6.34
CA ALA A 176 16.67 18.01 -5.39
C ALA A 176 18.04 17.78 -6.06
N ARG A 177 18.06 17.26 -7.29
CA ARG A 177 19.27 17.02 -8.08
C ARG A 177 19.98 18.32 -8.44
N ILE A 178 19.24 19.32 -8.91
CA ILE A 178 19.79 20.64 -9.27
C ILE A 178 20.26 21.40 -8.02
N GLY A 179 19.48 21.34 -6.93
CA GLY A 179 19.76 22.06 -5.69
C GLY A 179 21.03 21.61 -4.96
N ARG A 180 21.56 20.41 -5.25
CA ARG A 180 22.80 19.88 -4.62
C ARG A 180 24.07 20.61 -5.01
N TRP A 181 24.05 21.34 -6.13
CA TRP A 181 25.24 21.96 -6.72
C TRP A 181 25.20 23.50 -6.72
N ARG A 182 24.28 24.09 -5.95
CA ARG A 182 24.20 25.53 -5.70
C ARG A 182 24.76 25.86 -4.33
#